data_AF-A0A5D6XQA3-F1
#
_entry.id   AF-A0A5D6XQA3-F1
#
_cell.length_a   1.000
_cell.length_b   1.000
_cell.length_c   1.000
_cell.angle_alpha   90.00
_cell.angle_beta   90.00
_cell.angle_gamma   90.00
#
_symmetry.space_group_name_H-M   'P 1'
#
loop_
_entity.id
_entity.type
_entity.pdbx_description
1 polymer ?
#
loop_
_entity_poly.entity_id
_entity_poly.type
_entity_poly.pdbx_seq_one_letter_code
_entity_poly.pdbx_strand_id
1 'polypeptide(L)'
;MQSVQLVEELSKLHDLGASHVALRIRDAALEVLVALSLHPSAVRDSRRRDLTERCVGSLLEKWDSNSGDREQVQQSFLRILSVPRAADIFFASTAVQSVVQDATSQLLSSSSFTLALNSSPDECPCEVRQQMNDLTFLRCCLSTQHAADALLSPDMRAYDTNLILQFIVNTLADHGDSCLSTCDREDLCTLAWELALALVSSIPALLACADLFVTNRIAVLVGKDARSIRQEDWSVSPCTLLQMQLQHAFEVVGGPSEKIQRCELHDFDPISSGWGPAISKGEHRSGNAAARGGVAPFVQVLSEKMLASIQSSCERAVPLDFVMLSQASWELILEIEGRASLSSLELTEVVGRLLYALVMSKRSRVDEPTSAAVRAAPVALPLSSFEATLPSDAQRRLLNQLYKGYCGRLGLKTSPTTLHCIAKTFGRCTIDTFPVTALMVLDQLVSEKKVLAFLVHCWSSPGCAFLWPSTATELVGGDDCSPLQRVASAVEFVLEHEDPQCIDQCHCSVLALVLRWLSQCFWNYFDWNNIVLYLYLTALYGVESQVYVVVAVVKHLTTPLKELSSKYNNESAAPFMNLIERPIAGFCFGQWRTLFLRLRNEYHNEVAQMLRSAPEPTEAQRPR
;
A
#
# COMPACT_ATOMS: atom_id res chain seq x y z
N MET A 1 29.41 7.46 -14.40
CA MET A 1 30.82 7.43 -13.95
C MET A 1 31.12 8.55 -12.96
N GLN A 2 30.82 9.82 -13.25
CA GLN A 2 31.06 10.95 -12.34
C GLN A 2 30.42 10.80 -10.95
N SER A 3 29.20 10.24 -10.86
CA SER A 3 28.51 10.04 -9.59
C SER A 3 29.10 8.93 -8.70
N VAL A 4 29.60 7.85 -9.31
CA VAL A 4 30.30 6.76 -8.58
C VAL A 4 31.65 7.25 -8.07
N GLN A 5 32.33 8.07 -8.88
CA GLN A 5 33.59 8.71 -8.51
C GLN A 5 33.39 9.75 -7.39
N LEU A 6 32.28 10.51 -7.42
CA LEU A 6 31.87 11.39 -6.33
C LEU A 6 31.66 10.61 -5.03
N VAL A 7 30.94 9.48 -5.09
CA VAL A 7 30.75 8.59 -3.92
C VAL A 7 32.08 8.03 -3.39
N GLU A 8 33.00 7.61 -4.26
CA GLU A 8 34.33 7.16 -3.83
C GLU A 8 35.15 8.29 -3.18
N GLU A 9 35.04 9.53 -3.67
CA GLU A 9 35.70 10.68 -3.05
C GLU A 9 35.05 11.08 -1.72
N LEU A 10 33.71 11.01 -1.61
CA LEU A 10 32.99 11.22 -0.36
C LEU A 10 33.31 10.11 0.67
N SER A 11 33.49 8.86 0.21
CA SER A 11 33.94 7.75 1.04
C SER A 11 35.40 7.89 1.51
N LYS A 12 36.26 8.56 0.75
CA LYS A 12 37.64 8.89 1.19
C LYS A 12 37.68 10.04 2.19
N LEU A 13 36.72 10.97 2.12
CA LEU A 13 36.56 12.05 3.09
C LEU A 13 36.05 11.55 4.46
N HIS A 14 35.36 10.41 4.49
CA HIS A 14 34.97 9.71 5.72
C HIS A 14 36.18 9.34 6.59
N ASP A 15 37.29 8.92 5.99
CA ASP A 15 38.51 8.54 6.71
C ASP A 15 39.25 9.74 7.34
N LEU A 16 38.81 10.98 7.07
CA LEU A 16 39.47 12.21 7.49
C LEU A 16 38.82 12.94 8.69
N GLY A 17 37.78 12.36 9.32
CA GLY A 17 37.41 12.69 10.72
C GLY A 17 36.81 14.07 11.01
N ALA A 18 36.18 14.76 10.05
CA ALA A 18 35.53 16.06 10.31
C ALA A 18 34.04 15.90 10.75
N SER A 19 33.78 15.87 12.06
CA SER A 19 32.57 15.29 12.66
C SER A 19 31.21 15.84 12.20
N HIS A 20 31.06 17.13 11.88
CA HIS A 20 29.73 17.72 11.62
C HIS A 20 29.40 17.92 10.14
N VAL A 21 30.44 18.12 9.31
CA VAL A 21 30.32 18.24 7.85
C VAL A 21 30.35 16.87 7.19
N ALA A 22 31.10 15.91 7.74
CA ALA A 22 31.10 14.52 7.28
C ALA A 22 29.74 13.84 7.48
N LEU A 23 28.98 14.19 8.53
CA LEU A 23 27.64 13.65 8.77
C LEU A 23 26.64 14.10 7.69
N ARG A 24 26.58 15.41 7.37
CA ARG A 24 25.74 15.93 6.29
C ARG A 24 26.19 15.47 4.90
N ILE A 25 27.50 15.34 4.69
CA ILE A 25 28.06 14.78 3.45
C ILE A 25 27.75 13.29 3.34
N ARG A 26 27.75 12.54 4.44
CA ARG A 26 27.42 11.11 4.50
C ARG A 26 25.94 10.87 4.27
N ASP A 27 25.07 11.70 4.83
CA ASP A 27 23.63 11.60 4.59
C ASP A 27 23.30 12.03 3.17
N ALA A 28 23.94 13.09 2.64
CA ALA A 28 23.88 13.42 1.22
C ALA A 28 24.49 12.33 0.32
N ALA A 29 25.53 11.61 0.77
CA ALA A 29 26.12 10.48 0.05
C ALA A 29 25.20 9.25 0.07
N LEU A 30 24.50 9.01 1.17
CA LEU A 30 23.45 8.00 1.31
C LEU A 30 22.26 8.36 0.41
N GLU A 31 21.81 9.62 0.39
CA GLU A 31 20.79 10.09 -0.54
C GLU A 31 21.24 10.00 -1.99
N VAL A 32 22.50 10.33 -2.29
CA VAL A 32 23.11 10.15 -3.62
C VAL A 32 23.24 8.68 -3.97
N LEU A 33 23.52 7.80 -3.01
CA LEU A 33 23.60 6.35 -3.21
C LEU A 33 22.22 5.74 -3.42
N VAL A 34 21.21 6.16 -2.66
CA VAL A 34 19.79 5.84 -2.90
C VAL A 34 19.37 6.35 -4.28
N ALA A 35 19.72 7.59 -4.63
CA ALA A 35 19.48 8.16 -5.96
C ALA A 35 20.25 7.42 -7.07
N LEU A 36 21.41 6.84 -6.78
CA LEU A 36 22.19 6.05 -7.72
C LEU A 36 21.64 4.63 -7.88
N SER A 37 21.13 4.02 -6.82
CA SER A 37 20.35 2.79 -6.83
C SER A 37 19.05 2.93 -7.62
N LEU A 38 18.51 4.16 -7.68
CA LEU A 38 17.33 4.56 -8.45
C LEU A 38 17.60 4.89 -9.95
N HIS A 39 18.85 4.84 -10.44
CA HIS A 39 19.18 5.31 -11.81
C HIS A 39 19.04 4.22 -12.92
N PRO A 40 18.31 4.45 -14.03
CA PRO A 40 17.83 3.42 -14.99
C PRO A 40 18.83 2.61 -15.84
N SER A 41 20.13 2.95 -15.86
CA SER A 41 21.07 2.49 -16.91
C SER A 41 22.11 1.45 -16.46
N ALA A 42 22.01 0.91 -15.25
CA ALA A 42 23.17 0.31 -14.56
C ALA A 42 23.05 -1.19 -14.26
N VAL A 43 22.49 -1.95 -15.19
CA VAL A 43 22.01 -3.33 -15.01
C VAL A 43 23.11 -4.41 -14.87
N ARG A 44 24.42 -4.09 -14.89
CA ARG A 44 25.48 -5.14 -14.94
C ARG A 44 26.65 -5.01 -13.98
N ASP A 45 26.69 -4.02 -13.10
CA ASP A 45 27.87 -3.81 -12.25
C ASP A 45 27.74 -4.54 -10.91
N SER A 46 28.48 -5.65 -10.74
CA SER A 46 28.78 -6.28 -9.44
C SER A 46 29.14 -5.25 -8.37
N ARG A 47 29.86 -4.20 -8.78
CA ARG A 47 30.27 -3.07 -7.93
C ARG A 47 29.11 -2.33 -7.25
N ARG A 48 27.93 -2.25 -7.88
CA ARG A 48 26.77 -1.54 -7.29
C ARG A 48 26.01 -2.40 -6.28
N ARG A 49 25.98 -3.72 -6.48
CA ARG A 49 25.49 -4.65 -5.45
C ARG A 49 26.37 -4.55 -4.21
N ASP A 50 27.70 -4.58 -4.40
CA ASP A 50 28.66 -4.40 -3.32
C ASP A 50 28.49 -3.04 -2.61
N LEU A 51 28.22 -1.96 -3.36
CA LEU A 51 27.94 -0.63 -2.78
C LEU A 51 26.64 -0.61 -1.97
N THR A 52 25.55 -1.19 -2.50
CA THR A 52 24.26 -1.24 -1.79
C THR A 52 24.39 -2.06 -0.52
N GLU A 53 25.07 -3.20 -0.59
CA GLU A 53 25.36 -4.05 0.57
C GLU A 53 26.21 -3.32 1.62
N ARG A 54 27.24 -2.56 1.20
CA ARG A 54 28.01 -1.69 2.11
C ARG A 54 27.16 -0.58 2.73
N CYS A 55 26.22 0.00 1.97
CA CYS A 55 25.30 1.01 2.50
C CYS A 55 24.37 0.41 3.56
N VAL A 56 23.79 -0.76 3.29
CA VAL A 56 22.96 -1.49 4.24
C VAL A 56 23.78 -1.83 5.48
N GLY A 57 25.00 -2.35 5.33
CA GLY A 57 25.91 -2.61 6.44
C GLY A 57 26.21 -1.37 7.28
N SER A 58 26.54 -0.24 6.65
CA SER A 58 26.80 1.02 7.37
C SER A 58 25.56 1.56 8.09
N LEU A 59 24.37 1.42 7.51
CA LEU A 59 23.12 1.82 8.16
C LEU A 59 22.77 0.90 9.34
N LEU A 60 23.03 -0.40 9.23
CA LEU A 60 22.88 -1.35 10.34
C LEU A 60 23.87 -1.04 11.47
N GLU A 61 25.12 -0.73 11.15
CA GLU A 61 26.10 -0.27 12.15
C GLU A 61 25.62 1.00 12.87
N LYS A 62 25.00 1.96 12.15
CA LYS A 62 24.40 3.15 12.79
C LYS A 62 23.21 2.76 13.69
N TRP A 63 22.34 1.86 13.22
CA TRP A 63 21.21 1.36 13.98
C TRP A 63 21.65 0.75 15.32
N ASP A 64 22.72 -0.06 15.28
CA ASP A 64 23.31 -0.72 16.44
C ASP A 64 24.06 0.27 17.36
N SER A 65 24.66 1.32 16.80
CA SER A 65 25.49 2.28 17.56
C SER A 65 24.73 3.10 18.62
N ASN A 66 23.41 2.92 18.74
CA ASN A 66 22.53 3.61 19.70
C ASN A 66 22.70 5.14 19.66
N SER A 67 23.09 5.68 18.50
CA SER A 67 23.14 7.11 18.25
C SER A 67 21.72 7.66 18.29
N GLY A 68 21.51 8.86 18.84
CA GLY A 68 20.19 9.54 18.92
C GLY A 68 19.59 9.95 17.56
N ASP A 69 19.90 9.21 16.50
CA ASP A 69 19.53 9.43 15.10
C ASP A 69 18.80 8.21 14.50
N ARG A 70 18.24 7.33 15.34
CA ARG A 70 17.54 6.10 14.91
C ARG A 70 16.39 6.37 13.97
N GLU A 71 15.70 7.49 14.16
CA GLU A 71 14.59 7.90 13.32
C GLU A 71 15.02 8.20 11.88
N GLN A 72 16.07 9.00 11.69
CA GLN A 72 16.59 9.34 10.37
C GLN A 72 17.11 8.08 9.66
N VAL A 73 17.75 7.18 10.42
CA VAL A 73 18.20 5.87 9.91
C VAL A 73 17.00 5.02 9.48
N GLN A 74 15.93 4.95 10.27
CA GLN A 74 14.71 4.22 9.93
C GLN A 74 14.03 4.80 8.68
N GLN A 75 13.87 6.12 8.60
CA GLN A 75 13.29 6.78 7.43
C GLN A 75 14.11 6.48 6.16
N SER A 76 15.44 6.49 6.29
CA SER A 76 16.36 6.12 5.21
C SER A 76 16.15 4.67 4.76
N PHE A 77 16.01 3.73 5.71
CA PHE A 77 15.69 2.33 5.40
C PHE A 77 14.34 2.19 4.69
N LEU A 78 13.28 2.82 5.19
CA LEU A 78 11.95 2.74 4.57
C LEU A 78 11.95 3.33 3.15
N ARG A 79 12.72 4.40 2.91
CA ARG A 79 12.92 4.98 1.57
C ARG A 79 13.69 4.03 0.64
N ILE A 80 14.74 3.37 1.15
CA ILE A 80 15.49 2.34 0.41
C ILE A 80 14.57 1.17 0.03
N LEU A 81 13.83 0.64 1.00
CA LEU A 81 12.94 -0.51 0.83
C LEU A 81 11.72 -0.22 -0.05
N SER A 82 11.43 1.06 -0.28
CA SER A 82 10.43 1.48 -1.25
C SER A 82 10.89 1.29 -2.71
N VAL A 83 12.12 0.84 -2.93
CA VAL A 83 12.68 0.48 -4.24
C VAL A 83 12.76 -1.04 -4.36
N PRO A 84 12.08 -1.69 -5.33
CA PRO A 84 12.02 -3.15 -5.42
C PRO A 84 13.38 -3.84 -5.35
N ARG A 85 14.34 -3.42 -6.19
CA ARG A 85 15.68 -4.01 -6.22
C ARG A 85 16.49 -3.77 -4.95
N ALA A 86 16.29 -2.65 -4.28
CA ALA A 86 16.99 -2.38 -3.04
C ALA A 86 16.41 -3.23 -1.90
N ALA A 87 15.10 -3.49 -1.91
CA ALA A 87 14.48 -4.48 -1.03
C ALA A 87 15.05 -5.88 -1.28
N ASP A 88 15.22 -6.31 -2.54
CA ASP A 88 15.85 -7.59 -2.88
C ASP A 88 17.24 -7.72 -2.24
N ILE A 89 18.09 -6.70 -2.41
CA ILE A 89 19.46 -6.69 -1.86
C ILE A 89 19.44 -6.64 -0.33
N PHE A 90 18.56 -5.83 0.26
CA PHE A 90 18.44 -5.70 1.70
C PHE A 90 18.07 -7.03 2.35
N PHE A 91 17.02 -7.70 1.87
CA PHE A 91 16.59 -8.97 2.43
C PHE A 91 17.52 -10.14 2.08
N ALA A 92 18.34 -10.02 1.03
CA ALA A 92 19.41 -10.97 0.73
C ALA A 92 20.67 -10.78 1.59
N SER A 93 20.80 -9.65 2.29
CA SER A 93 21.99 -9.33 3.08
C SER A 93 22.15 -10.28 4.26
N THR A 94 23.33 -10.86 4.40
CA THR A 94 23.69 -11.72 5.54
C THR A 94 23.60 -10.98 6.88
N ALA A 95 23.90 -9.68 6.91
CA ALA A 95 23.78 -8.86 8.11
C ALA A 95 22.32 -8.69 8.55
N VAL A 96 21.39 -8.49 7.61
CA VAL A 96 19.95 -8.41 7.94
C VAL A 96 19.44 -9.77 8.45
N GLN A 97 19.88 -10.87 7.83
CA GLN A 97 19.50 -12.20 8.25
C GLN A 97 20.09 -12.56 9.64
N SER A 98 21.30 -12.08 9.97
CA SER A 98 21.92 -12.31 11.28
C SER A 98 21.21 -11.54 12.39
N VAL A 99 20.69 -10.33 12.13
CA VAL A 99 19.90 -9.57 13.13
C VAL A 99 18.74 -10.41 13.68
N VAL A 100 18.04 -11.16 12.83
CA VAL A 100 16.91 -12.01 13.26
C VAL A 100 17.40 -13.18 14.10
N GLN A 101 18.49 -13.84 13.68
CA GLN A 101 19.06 -14.96 14.42
C GLN A 101 19.59 -14.54 15.79
N ASP A 102 20.30 -13.41 15.84
CA ASP A 102 20.89 -12.86 17.04
C ASP A 102 19.81 -12.37 18.01
N ALA A 103 18.83 -11.60 17.53
CA ALA A 103 17.71 -11.13 18.36
C ALA A 103 16.92 -12.31 18.93
N THR A 104 16.58 -13.31 18.11
CA THR A 104 15.81 -14.48 18.54
C THR A 104 16.61 -15.32 19.56
N SER A 105 17.89 -15.58 19.29
CA SER A 105 18.73 -16.40 20.18
C SER A 105 18.94 -15.72 21.53
N GLN A 106 19.15 -14.40 21.54
CA GLN A 106 19.32 -13.62 22.76
C GLN A 106 18.03 -13.53 23.57
N LEU A 107 16.88 -13.30 22.90
CA LEU A 107 15.58 -13.30 23.56
C LEU A 107 15.24 -14.65 24.18
N LEU A 108 15.47 -15.75 23.46
CA LEU A 108 15.27 -17.11 24.00
C LEU A 108 16.13 -17.41 25.23
N SER A 109 17.31 -16.81 25.32
CA SER A 109 18.16 -16.95 26.51
C SER A 109 17.74 -16.07 27.69
N SER A 110 16.83 -15.12 27.47
CA SER A 110 16.40 -14.15 28.47
C SER A 110 15.17 -14.64 29.23
N SER A 111 15.24 -14.59 30.56
CA SER A 111 14.08 -14.85 31.42
C SER A 111 12.96 -13.79 31.30
N SER A 112 13.24 -12.67 30.64
CA SER A 112 12.32 -11.55 30.48
C SER A 112 11.59 -11.55 29.12
N PHE A 113 11.75 -12.58 28.28
CA PHE A 113 11.22 -12.58 26.92
C PHE A 113 9.70 -12.50 26.86
N THR A 114 9.00 -13.39 27.56
CA THR A 114 7.54 -13.39 27.65
C THR A 114 7.01 -12.04 28.14
N LEU A 115 7.66 -11.46 29.16
CA LEU A 115 7.30 -10.14 29.68
C LEU A 115 7.45 -9.07 28.61
N ALA A 116 8.58 -9.06 27.90
CA ALA A 116 8.86 -8.07 26.88
C ALA A 116 7.91 -8.13 25.67
N LEU A 117 7.50 -9.32 25.24
CA LEU A 117 6.51 -9.49 24.16
C LEU A 117 5.13 -8.92 24.52
N ASN A 118 4.77 -8.96 25.80
CA ASN A 118 3.46 -8.50 26.28
C ASN A 118 3.50 -7.07 26.86
N SER A 119 4.69 -6.47 26.97
CA SER A 119 4.87 -5.10 27.47
C SER A 119 4.73 -4.07 26.36
N SER A 120 4.24 -2.89 26.70
CA SER A 120 4.41 -1.72 25.85
C SER A 120 5.91 -1.36 25.70
N PRO A 121 6.32 -0.62 24.65
CA PRO A 121 7.72 -0.23 24.46
C PRO A 121 8.35 0.48 25.69
N ASP A 122 7.53 1.25 26.43
CA ASP A 122 7.96 1.99 27.63
C ASP A 122 8.13 1.08 28.85
N GLU A 123 7.41 -0.04 28.89
CA GLU A 123 7.43 -1.05 29.96
C GLU A 123 8.36 -2.23 29.62
N CYS A 124 9.02 -2.19 28.46
CA CYS A 124 9.95 -3.23 28.04
C CYS A 124 11.18 -3.25 28.97
N PRO A 125 11.52 -4.42 29.55
CA PRO A 125 12.68 -4.57 30.41
C PRO A 125 13.96 -4.12 29.72
N CYS A 126 14.80 -3.34 30.41
CA CYS A 126 16.02 -2.76 29.85
C CYS A 126 16.97 -3.81 29.27
N GLU A 127 16.99 -5.02 29.83
CA GLU A 127 17.86 -6.14 29.43
C GLU A 127 17.58 -6.67 28.01
N VAL A 128 16.33 -6.57 27.55
CA VAL A 128 15.87 -7.08 26.24
C VAL A 128 15.38 -5.99 25.29
N ARG A 129 15.46 -4.73 25.73
CA ARG A 129 14.94 -3.57 24.98
C ARG A 129 15.59 -3.43 23.60
N GLN A 130 16.89 -3.69 23.50
CA GLN A 130 17.58 -3.58 22.21
C GLN A 130 17.05 -4.60 21.21
N GLN A 131 16.90 -5.85 21.63
CA GLN A 131 16.38 -6.93 20.79
C GLN A 131 14.94 -6.67 20.37
N MET A 132 14.10 -6.15 21.28
CA MET A 132 12.73 -5.73 20.94
C MET A 132 12.69 -4.56 19.94
N ASN A 133 13.63 -3.62 20.04
CA ASN A 133 13.78 -2.54 19.05
C ASN A 133 14.19 -3.10 17.67
N ASP A 134 15.13 -4.05 17.64
CA ASP A 134 15.58 -4.69 16.40
C ASP A 134 14.45 -5.48 15.73
N LEU A 135 13.63 -6.18 16.52
CA LEU A 135 12.44 -6.86 16.03
C LEU A 135 11.38 -5.88 15.52
N THR A 136 11.18 -4.75 16.21
CA THR A 136 10.24 -3.72 15.76
C THR A 136 10.71 -3.11 14.44
N PHE A 137 12.00 -2.84 14.31
CA PHE A 137 12.60 -2.39 13.06
C PHE A 137 12.39 -3.40 11.93
N LEU A 138 12.64 -4.68 12.19
CA LEU A 138 12.38 -5.73 11.22
C LEU A 138 10.91 -5.78 10.81
N ARG A 139 9.96 -5.67 11.76
CA ARG A 139 8.52 -5.58 11.47
C ARG A 139 8.22 -4.42 10.53
N CYS A 140 8.82 -3.25 10.74
CA CYS A 140 8.66 -2.12 9.83
C CYS A 140 9.20 -2.41 8.43
N CYS A 141 10.39 -3.01 8.34
CA CYS A 141 10.99 -3.41 7.07
C CYS A 141 10.11 -4.42 6.32
N LEU A 142 9.61 -5.45 7.01
CA LEU A 142 8.69 -6.45 6.44
C LEU A 142 7.35 -5.86 6.01
N SER A 143 6.93 -4.74 6.61
CA SER A 143 5.69 -4.05 6.27
C SER A 143 5.82 -3.10 5.07
N THR A 144 6.99 -3.02 4.44
CA THR A 144 7.18 -2.22 3.23
C THR A 144 6.57 -2.89 2.00
N GLN A 145 6.21 -2.09 1.00
CA GLN A 145 5.47 -2.54 -0.18
C GLN A 145 6.14 -3.68 -0.95
N HIS A 146 7.47 -3.74 -0.95
CA HIS A 146 8.25 -4.69 -1.75
C HIS A 146 8.86 -5.83 -0.94
N ALA A 147 8.64 -5.89 0.38
CA ALA A 147 9.25 -6.90 1.23
C ALA A 147 8.83 -8.32 0.86
N ALA A 148 7.52 -8.55 0.65
CA ALA A 148 7.02 -9.86 0.27
C ALA A 148 7.58 -10.33 -1.08
N ASP A 149 7.57 -9.47 -2.09
CA ASP A 149 8.12 -9.79 -3.41
C ASP A 149 9.62 -10.10 -3.34
N ALA A 150 10.38 -9.30 -2.57
CA ALA A 150 11.81 -9.50 -2.38
C ALA A 150 12.16 -10.82 -1.68
N LEU A 151 11.42 -11.15 -0.62
CA LEU A 151 11.60 -12.40 0.13
C LEU A 151 11.19 -13.63 -0.69
N LEU A 152 10.20 -13.50 -1.58
CA LEU A 152 9.66 -14.58 -2.39
C LEU A 152 10.26 -14.63 -3.82
N SER A 153 11.24 -13.77 -4.11
CA SER A 153 11.80 -13.61 -5.46
C SER A 153 12.40 -14.91 -6.01
N PRO A 154 12.23 -15.21 -7.31
CA PRO A 154 12.87 -16.32 -7.99
C PRO A 154 14.38 -16.43 -7.80
N ASP A 155 15.07 -15.29 -7.70
CA ASP A 155 16.53 -15.26 -7.56
C ASP A 155 16.98 -15.67 -6.15
N MET A 156 16.04 -15.64 -5.19
CA MET A 156 16.17 -16.11 -3.81
C MET A 156 15.67 -17.56 -3.64
N ARG A 157 15.46 -18.32 -4.73
CA ARG A 157 14.80 -19.66 -4.76
C ARG A 157 15.46 -20.80 -4.00
N ALA A 158 16.53 -20.56 -3.26
CA ALA A 158 16.78 -21.43 -2.13
C ALA A 158 15.90 -20.89 -0.99
N TYR A 159 14.68 -21.44 -0.83
CA TYR A 159 13.99 -21.38 0.47
C TYR A 159 14.96 -21.68 1.62
N ASP A 160 15.97 -22.53 1.34
CA ASP A 160 17.11 -22.89 2.18
C ASP A 160 18.06 -21.73 2.57
N THR A 161 17.97 -20.53 1.96
CA THR A 161 18.87 -19.40 2.29
C THR A 161 18.19 -18.24 3.03
N ASN A 162 16.86 -18.11 2.99
CA ASN A 162 16.17 -17.01 3.67
C ASN A 162 15.77 -17.40 5.10
N LEU A 163 16.58 -17.01 6.07
CA LEU A 163 16.41 -17.39 7.48
C LEU A 163 15.14 -16.79 8.09
N ILE A 164 14.70 -15.61 7.64
CA ILE A 164 13.44 -14.99 8.08
C ILE A 164 12.25 -15.85 7.66
N LEU A 165 12.14 -16.22 6.37
CA LEU A 165 11.03 -17.05 5.89
C LEU A 165 11.07 -18.45 6.49
N GLN A 166 12.25 -19.05 6.63
CA GLN A 166 12.40 -20.34 7.32
C GLN A 166 11.94 -20.25 8.77
N PHE A 167 12.34 -19.20 9.49
CA PHE A 167 11.92 -19.00 10.86
C PHE A 167 10.40 -18.91 10.95
N ILE A 168 9.76 -18.08 10.14
CA ILE A 168 8.29 -17.94 10.12
C ILE A 168 7.64 -19.28 9.79
N VAL A 169 8.02 -19.91 8.68
CA VAL A 169 7.34 -21.13 8.19
C VAL A 169 7.57 -22.31 9.12
N ASN A 170 8.81 -22.58 9.54
CA ASN A 170 9.13 -23.73 10.38
C ASN A 170 8.49 -23.58 11.76
N THR A 171 8.52 -22.37 12.35
CA THR A 171 7.91 -22.13 13.66
C THR A 171 6.38 -22.27 13.61
N LEU A 172 5.75 -21.74 12.56
CA LEU A 172 4.29 -21.77 12.43
C LEU A 172 3.73 -23.09 11.89
N ALA A 173 4.53 -23.89 11.17
CA ALA A 173 4.13 -25.22 10.71
C ALA A 173 3.90 -26.19 11.89
N ASP A 174 4.62 -25.98 13.00
CA ASP A 174 4.52 -26.76 14.24
C ASP A 174 3.54 -26.14 15.26
N HIS A 175 2.77 -25.11 14.87
CA HIS A 175 1.78 -24.45 15.72
C HIS A 175 0.56 -25.35 15.97
N GLY A 176 0.22 -25.59 17.24
CA GLY A 176 -0.80 -26.53 17.68
C GLY A 176 -0.54 -27.06 19.09
N ASP A 177 -0.80 -28.35 19.34
CA ASP A 177 -0.65 -29.00 20.65
C ASP A 177 0.78 -28.87 21.24
N SER A 178 1.80 -28.72 20.39
CA SER A 178 3.21 -28.52 20.77
C SER A 178 3.54 -27.09 21.20
N CYS A 179 2.80 -26.10 20.73
CA CYS A 179 3.05 -24.69 21.03
C CYS A 179 2.69 -24.36 22.48
N LEU A 180 1.56 -24.88 22.95
CA LEU A 180 1.07 -24.70 24.33
C LEU A 180 1.81 -25.56 25.37
N SER A 181 2.81 -26.34 24.96
CA SER A 181 3.52 -27.27 25.86
C SER A 181 4.60 -26.60 26.70
N THR A 182 5.13 -25.45 26.28
CA THR A 182 6.19 -24.69 26.98
C THR A 182 6.10 -23.21 26.65
N CYS A 183 6.34 -22.32 27.62
CA CYS A 183 6.33 -20.86 27.41
C CYS A 183 7.28 -20.41 26.27
N ASP A 184 8.49 -20.97 26.19
CA ASP A 184 9.48 -20.57 25.18
C ASP A 184 8.99 -20.81 23.74
N ARG A 185 8.24 -21.90 23.51
CA ARG A 185 7.66 -22.21 22.20
C ARG A 185 6.49 -21.30 21.86
N GLU A 186 5.70 -20.95 22.86
CA GLU A 186 4.59 -20.01 22.72
C GLU A 186 5.11 -18.61 22.35
N ASP A 187 6.18 -18.15 23.00
CA ASP A 187 6.82 -16.87 22.70
C ASP A 187 7.44 -16.84 21.29
N LEU A 188 8.11 -17.92 20.87
CA LEU A 188 8.60 -18.05 19.50
C LEU A 188 7.48 -18.03 18.46
N CYS A 189 6.39 -18.75 18.72
CA CYS A 189 5.23 -18.73 17.83
C CYS A 189 4.63 -17.32 17.77
N THR A 190 4.53 -16.64 18.91
CA THR A 190 4.05 -15.25 19.00
C THR A 190 4.90 -14.34 18.12
N LEU A 191 6.22 -14.40 18.25
CA LEU A 191 7.15 -13.65 17.40
C LEU A 191 6.99 -13.98 15.91
N ALA A 192 6.93 -15.27 15.56
CA ALA A 192 6.76 -15.71 14.18
C ALA A 192 5.43 -15.21 13.56
N TRP A 193 4.34 -15.20 14.34
CA TRP A 193 3.07 -14.63 13.92
C TRP A 193 3.12 -13.12 13.74
N GLU A 194 3.82 -12.37 14.61
CA GLU A 194 3.99 -10.93 14.43
C GLU A 194 4.74 -10.58 13.14
N LEU A 195 5.82 -11.32 12.84
CA LEU A 195 6.57 -11.16 11.60
C LEU A 195 5.74 -11.56 10.37
N ALA A 196 4.96 -12.64 10.48
CA ALA A 196 4.03 -13.04 9.42
C ALA A 196 2.99 -11.95 9.13
N LEU A 197 2.38 -11.37 10.17
CA LEU A 197 1.43 -10.27 10.06
C LEU A 197 2.05 -8.99 9.47
N ALA A 198 3.29 -8.66 9.86
CA ALA A 198 4.03 -7.55 9.28
C ALA A 198 4.26 -7.77 7.77
N LEU A 199 4.70 -8.98 7.40
CA LEU A 199 4.94 -9.37 6.01
C LEU A 199 3.69 -9.26 5.15
N VAL A 200 2.52 -9.63 5.67
CA VAL A 200 1.24 -9.53 4.94
C VAL A 200 0.43 -8.29 5.27
N SER A 201 1.08 -7.22 5.69
CA SER A 201 0.37 -6.03 6.16
C SER A 201 -0.40 -5.29 5.05
N SER A 202 -0.09 -5.52 3.76
CA SER A 202 -0.80 -4.95 2.60
C SER A 202 -1.48 -6.01 1.75
N ILE A 203 -2.47 -5.63 0.94
CA ILE A 203 -3.17 -6.58 0.05
C ILE A 203 -2.25 -7.19 -1.01
N PRO A 204 -1.38 -6.42 -1.70
CA PRO A 204 -0.41 -7.01 -2.62
C PRO A 204 0.49 -8.04 -1.91
N ALA A 205 0.94 -7.75 -0.69
CA ALA A 205 1.77 -8.67 0.09
C ALA A 205 1.01 -9.92 0.54
N LEU A 206 -0.26 -9.78 0.98
CA LEU A 206 -1.16 -10.90 1.26
C LEU A 206 -1.28 -11.85 0.06
N LEU A 207 -1.46 -11.27 -1.14
CA LEU A 207 -1.59 -12.04 -2.38
C LEU A 207 -0.25 -12.68 -2.78
N ALA A 208 0.88 -12.00 -2.60
CA ALA A 208 2.21 -12.56 -2.85
C ALA A 208 2.50 -13.76 -1.92
N CYS A 209 2.17 -13.64 -0.63
CA CYS A 209 2.39 -14.68 0.38
C CYS A 209 1.31 -15.79 0.39
N ALA A 210 0.28 -15.70 -0.45
CA ALA A 210 -0.85 -16.63 -0.43
C ALA A 210 -0.40 -18.09 -0.61
N ASP A 211 0.46 -18.37 -1.58
CA ASP A 211 0.96 -19.74 -1.81
C ASP A 211 1.81 -20.25 -0.64
N LEU A 212 2.67 -19.39 -0.09
CA LEU A 212 3.54 -19.73 1.05
C LEU A 212 2.69 -20.16 2.25
N PHE A 213 1.73 -19.34 2.66
CA PHE A 213 0.96 -19.60 3.88
C PHE A 213 -0.10 -20.70 3.70
N VAL A 214 -0.69 -20.83 2.52
CA VAL A 214 -1.66 -21.91 2.25
C VAL A 214 -0.97 -23.27 2.13
N THR A 215 0.16 -23.35 1.43
CA THR A 215 0.89 -24.62 1.24
C THR A 215 1.41 -25.15 2.58
N ASN A 216 1.86 -24.25 3.46
CA ASN A 216 2.34 -24.59 4.80
C ASN A 216 1.23 -24.65 5.86
N ARG A 217 -0.06 -24.55 5.47
CA ARG A 217 -1.22 -24.61 6.36
C ARG A 217 -1.24 -23.56 7.49
N ILE A 218 -0.51 -22.46 7.31
CA ILE A 218 -0.47 -21.32 8.23
C ILE A 218 -1.76 -20.51 8.12
N ALA A 219 -2.30 -20.38 6.90
CA ALA A 219 -3.57 -19.71 6.63
C ALA A 219 -4.54 -20.64 5.88
N VAL A 220 -5.82 -20.55 6.20
CA VAL A 220 -6.86 -21.39 5.57
C VAL A 220 -7.80 -20.54 4.72
N LEU A 221 -7.84 -20.79 3.42
CA LEU A 221 -8.82 -20.15 2.52
C LEU A 221 -10.13 -20.94 2.53
N VAL A 222 -10.96 -20.75 3.56
CA VAL A 222 -12.24 -21.46 3.70
C VAL A 222 -13.35 -20.75 2.93
N GLY A 223 -14.03 -21.49 2.05
CA GLY A 223 -15.32 -21.07 1.50
C GLY A 223 -16.45 -21.31 2.51
N LYS A 224 -16.85 -20.25 3.23
CA LYS A 224 -18.12 -20.03 3.95
C LYS A 224 -18.22 -20.20 5.48
N ASP A 225 -17.31 -20.83 6.22
CA ASP A 225 -17.55 -21.08 7.66
C ASP A 225 -16.34 -20.80 8.57
N ALA A 226 -15.70 -19.63 8.48
CA ALA A 226 -14.75 -19.19 9.51
C ALA A 226 -15.41 -18.61 10.78
N ARG A 227 -16.76 -18.45 10.78
CA ARG A 227 -17.52 -17.94 11.93
C ARG A 227 -17.68 -18.96 13.06
N SER A 228 -17.02 -20.11 13.00
CA SER A 228 -17.13 -21.18 14.00
C SER A 228 -16.00 -21.20 15.03
N ILE A 229 -15.19 -20.13 15.17
CA ILE A 229 -14.41 -19.96 16.40
C ILE A 229 -15.40 -19.49 17.47
N ARG A 230 -16.03 -20.47 18.11
CA ARG A 230 -16.93 -20.26 19.23
C ARG A 230 -16.16 -19.53 20.32
N GLN A 231 -16.81 -18.50 20.85
CA GLN A 231 -16.41 -17.65 21.95
C GLN A 231 -16.39 -18.39 23.32
N GLU A 232 -16.23 -19.71 23.29
CA GLU A 232 -16.38 -20.63 24.41
C GLU A 232 -15.01 -21.27 24.68
N ASP A 233 -14.06 -20.49 25.23
CA ASP A 233 -13.05 -20.90 26.22
C ASP A 233 -12.05 -19.75 26.45
N TRP A 234 -12.11 -19.13 27.63
CA TRP A 234 -11.47 -17.83 27.94
C TRP A 234 -10.00 -17.95 28.39
N SER A 235 -9.18 -18.67 27.63
CA SER A 235 -7.73 -18.70 27.82
C SER A 235 -7.01 -18.84 26.47
N VAL A 236 -7.26 -17.90 25.56
CA VAL A 236 -6.58 -17.87 24.26
C VAL A 236 -5.15 -17.38 24.47
N SER A 237 -4.16 -18.19 24.11
CA SER A 237 -2.75 -17.79 24.14
C SER A 237 -2.46 -16.61 23.19
N PRO A 238 -1.43 -15.78 23.45
CA PRO A 238 -0.99 -14.72 22.54
C PRO A 238 -0.76 -15.20 21.10
N CYS A 239 -0.14 -16.37 20.92
CA CYS A 239 0.10 -16.93 19.58
C CYS A 239 -1.20 -17.35 18.87
N THR A 240 -2.19 -17.91 19.59
CA THR A 240 -3.50 -18.27 19.01
C THR A 240 -4.28 -17.02 18.61
N LEU A 241 -4.17 -15.96 19.40
CA LEU A 241 -4.76 -14.68 19.08
C LEU A 241 -4.15 -14.10 17.79
N LEU A 242 -2.83 -14.07 17.65
CA LEU A 242 -2.18 -13.57 16.44
C LEU A 242 -2.49 -14.46 15.21
N GLN A 243 -2.61 -15.77 15.39
CA GLN A 243 -3.12 -16.68 14.36
C GLN A 243 -4.53 -16.23 13.90
N MET A 244 -5.43 -15.93 14.83
CA MET A 244 -6.77 -15.42 14.51
C MET A 244 -6.70 -14.09 13.76
N GLN A 245 -5.77 -13.19 14.14
CA GLN A 245 -5.57 -11.94 13.42
C GLN A 245 -5.05 -12.15 12.00
N LEU A 246 -4.11 -13.08 11.79
CA LEU A 246 -3.64 -13.40 10.44
C LEU A 246 -4.78 -13.97 9.61
N GLN A 247 -5.51 -14.94 10.15
CA GLN A 247 -6.67 -15.52 9.48
C GLN A 247 -7.71 -14.46 9.14
N HIS A 248 -7.94 -13.50 10.04
CA HIS A 248 -8.79 -12.36 9.80
C HIS A 248 -8.28 -11.50 8.63
N ALA A 249 -6.99 -11.18 8.58
CA ALA A 249 -6.39 -10.42 7.46
C ALA A 249 -6.60 -11.12 6.10
N PHE A 250 -6.66 -12.45 6.07
CA PHE A 250 -6.96 -13.24 4.87
C PHE A 250 -8.46 -13.28 4.52
N GLU A 251 -9.35 -12.87 5.42
CA GLU A 251 -10.80 -12.87 5.22
C GLU A 251 -11.38 -11.49 4.96
N VAL A 252 -10.70 -10.45 5.44
CA VAL A 252 -11.30 -9.16 5.71
C VAL A 252 -10.45 -8.03 5.16
N VAL A 253 -11.09 -7.21 4.33
CA VAL A 253 -10.59 -5.93 3.82
C VAL A 253 -11.68 -4.87 3.94
N GLY A 254 -11.28 -3.60 4.09
CA GLY A 254 -12.24 -2.49 4.16
C GLY A 254 -11.67 -1.21 4.78
N GLY A 255 -12.38 -0.09 4.63
CA GLY A 255 -12.01 1.20 5.23
C GLY A 255 -12.36 1.33 6.72
N PRO A 256 -12.39 2.57 7.25
CA PRO A 256 -12.67 2.87 8.66
C PRO A 256 -14.00 2.30 9.18
N SER A 257 -14.99 2.16 8.30
CA SER A 257 -16.32 1.65 8.66
C SER A 257 -16.51 0.16 8.35
N GLU A 258 -15.58 -0.43 7.59
CA GLU A 258 -15.74 -1.76 7.02
C GLU A 258 -14.75 -2.77 7.61
N LYS A 259 -13.57 -2.35 8.09
CA LYS A 259 -12.52 -3.22 8.64
C LYS A 259 -12.59 -3.30 10.17
N ILE A 260 -12.35 -4.50 10.72
CA ILE A 260 -12.16 -4.67 12.16
C ILE A 260 -10.71 -4.29 12.50
N GLN A 261 -10.53 -3.50 13.54
CA GLN A 261 -9.22 -3.01 13.94
C GLN A 261 -8.32 -4.17 14.42
N ARG A 262 -7.05 -4.17 14.00
CA ARG A 262 -6.02 -5.04 14.57
C ARG A 262 -5.78 -4.58 16.02
N CYS A 263 -5.70 -5.53 16.94
CA CYS A 263 -5.45 -5.24 18.35
C CYS A 263 -4.01 -5.64 18.68
N GLU A 264 -3.30 -4.84 19.49
CA GLU A 264 -1.98 -5.25 19.97
C GLU A 264 -2.14 -6.31 21.06
N LEU A 265 -1.11 -7.12 21.29
CA LEU A 265 -1.14 -8.17 22.34
C LEU A 265 -1.49 -7.60 23.72
N HIS A 266 -0.93 -6.44 24.06
CA HIS A 266 -1.17 -5.75 25.33
C HIS A 266 -2.54 -5.07 25.42
N ASP A 267 -3.26 -4.88 24.31
CA ASP A 267 -4.64 -4.38 24.32
C ASP A 267 -5.65 -5.47 24.73
N PHE A 268 -5.24 -6.75 24.76
CA PHE A 268 -6.06 -7.86 25.19
C PHE A 268 -5.96 -8.08 26.70
N ASP A 269 -6.82 -7.41 27.44
CA ASP A 269 -7.09 -7.77 28.83
C ASP A 269 -8.33 -8.71 28.87
N PRO A 270 -8.16 -10.01 29.24
CA PRO A 270 -9.28 -10.95 29.32
C PRO A 270 -10.38 -10.49 30.28
N ILE A 271 -10.07 -9.59 31.22
CA ILE A 271 -10.98 -9.13 32.27
C ILE A 271 -11.76 -7.86 31.83
N SER A 272 -11.18 -7.03 30.95
CA SER A 272 -11.85 -5.81 30.44
C SER A 272 -12.67 -6.04 29.17
N SER A 273 -12.57 -7.25 28.62
CA SER A 273 -13.13 -7.65 27.34
C SER A 273 -14.64 -7.95 27.43
N GLY A 274 -15.44 -6.89 27.46
CA GLY A 274 -16.77 -6.90 26.87
C GLY A 274 -16.71 -7.00 25.35
N TRP A 275 -15.98 -7.98 24.79
CA TRP A 275 -15.99 -8.32 23.36
C TRP A 275 -17.30 -9.01 22.97
N GLY A 276 -18.44 -8.40 23.32
CA GLY A 276 -19.53 -8.40 22.37
C GLY A 276 -19.14 -7.41 21.28
N PRO A 277 -19.38 -7.66 20.00
CA PRO A 277 -19.47 -6.54 19.09
C PRO A 277 -20.59 -5.67 19.65
N ALA A 278 -20.25 -4.53 20.23
CA ALA A 278 -21.12 -3.40 20.13
C ALA A 278 -21.09 -3.04 18.62
N ILE A 279 -21.71 -3.80 17.70
CA ILE A 279 -23.16 -3.72 17.51
C ILE A 279 -23.75 -2.93 18.66
N SER A 280 -23.56 -1.61 18.59
CA SER A 280 -24.74 -0.79 18.77
C SER A 280 -25.82 -1.51 17.95
N LYS A 281 -26.65 -2.26 18.68
CA LYS A 281 -28.07 -2.19 18.44
C LYS A 281 -28.34 -0.71 18.72
N GLY A 282 -27.96 0.17 17.78
CA GLY A 282 -28.73 1.35 17.51
C GLY A 282 -30.11 0.77 17.44
N GLU A 283 -30.90 1.12 18.44
CA GLU A 283 -32.23 0.61 18.62
C GLU A 283 -32.82 0.53 17.21
N HIS A 284 -33.06 -0.68 16.71
CA HIS A 284 -34.17 -0.88 15.83
C HIS A 284 -35.38 -0.56 16.72
N ARG A 285 -35.60 0.73 16.98
CA ARG A 285 -36.94 1.26 16.96
C ARG A 285 -37.46 0.80 15.61
N SER A 286 -38.20 -0.29 15.67
CA SER A 286 -39.33 -0.58 14.80
C SER A 286 -40.31 0.60 14.90
N GLY A 287 -39.84 1.80 14.56
CA GLY A 287 -40.66 2.87 14.06
C GLY A 287 -40.75 2.57 12.58
N ASN A 288 -41.94 2.17 12.14
CA ASN A 288 -42.36 2.21 10.75
C ASN A 288 -42.25 3.65 10.22
N ALA A 289 -41.04 4.15 10.02
CA ALA A 289 -40.75 5.31 9.20
C ALA A 289 -40.18 4.75 7.92
N ALA A 290 -41.07 4.50 6.96
CA ALA A 290 -40.73 4.31 5.56
C ALA A 290 -40.08 5.61 5.04
N ALA A 291 -38.82 5.86 5.39
CA ALA A 291 -37.99 6.80 4.67
C ALA A 291 -37.65 6.11 3.35
N ARG A 292 -38.39 6.46 2.30
CA ARG A 292 -38.09 6.05 0.93
C ARG A 292 -36.69 6.57 0.58
N GLY A 293 -35.67 5.75 0.77
CA GLY A 293 -34.31 5.99 0.34
C GLY A 293 -34.28 5.98 -1.17
N GLY A 294 -34.11 7.16 -1.75
CA GLY A 294 -33.85 7.34 -3.16
C GLY A 294 -32.82 8.44 -3.29
N VAL A 295 -31.97 8.32 -4.31
CA VAL A 295 -31.02 9.38 -4.70
C VAL A 295 -31.79 10.69 -4.79
N ALA A 296 -31.49 11.65 -3.90
CA ALA A 296 -32.36 12.81 -3.85
C ALA A 296 -32.35 13.57 -5.18
N PRO A 297 -33.47 14.22 -5.55
CA PRO A 297 -33.72 14.67 -6.91
C PRO A 297 -32.60 15.52 -7.50
N PHE A 298 -31.93 16.34 -6.69
CA PHE A 298 -30.81 17.16 -7.16
C PHE A 298 -29.59 16.33 -7.62
N VAL A 299 -29.18 15.32 -6.86
CA VAL A 299 -28.02 14.46 -7.21
C VAL A 299 -28.32 13.68 -8.48
N GLN A 300 -29.53 13.17 -8.62
CA GLN A 300 -29.98 12.49 -9.82
C GLN A 300 -29.99 13.44 -11.02
N VAL A 301 -30.63 14.61 -10.90
CA VAL A 301 -30.71 15.59 -12.00
C VAL A 301 -29.33 16.10 -12.41
N LEU A 302 -28.44 16.38 -11.46
CA LEU A 302 -27.09 16.85 -11.74
C LEU A 302 -26.26 15.77 -12.44
N SER A 303 -26.27 14.54 -11.93
CA SER A 303 -25.55 13.42 -12.56
C SER A 303 -26.09 13.09 -13.95
N GLU A 304 -27.41 13.13 -14.17
CA GLU A 304 -28.02 12.95 -15.49
C GLU A 304 -27.61 14.05 -16.48
N LYS A 305 -27.55 15.31 -16.04
CA LYS A 305 -27.04 16.43 -16.86
C LYS A 305 -25.57 16.24 -17.22
N MET A 306 -24.74 15.81 -16.27
CA MET A 306 -23.32 15.51 -16.51
C MET A 306 -23.17 14.36 -17.51
N LEU A 307 -23.94 13.28 -17.37
CA LEU A 307 -23.95 12.15 -18.31
C LEU A 307 -24.35 12.59 -19.72
N ALA A 308 -25.42 13.37 -19.84
CA ALA A 308 -25.87 13.91 -21.13
C ALA A 308 -24.81 14.80 -21.78
N SER A 309 -24.10 15.60 -20.98
CA SER A 309 -22.97 16.42 -21.45
C SER A 309 -21.85 15.56 -22.04
N ILE A 310 -21.40 14.52 -21.32
CA ILE A 310 -20.36 13.58 -21.77
C ILE A 310 -20.78 12.87 -23.05
N GLN A 311 -22.03 12.37 -23.11
CA GLN A 311 -22.55 11.67 -24.29
C GLN A 311 -22.66 12.59 -25.51
N SER A 312 -23.21 13.79 -25.32
CA SER A 312 -23.36 14.75 -26.42
C SER A 312 -22.02 15.22 -27.00
N SER A 313 -20.98 15.35 -26.17
CA SER A 313 -19.60 15.63 -26.60
C SER A 313 -19.01 14.49 -27.45
N CYS A 314 -19.40 13.25 -27.16
CA CYS A 314 -18.98 12.07 -27.95
C CYS A 314 -19.69 12.05 -29.31
N GLU A 315 -21.02 12.19 -29.33
CA GLU A 315 -21.83 12.12 -30.56
C GLU A 315 -21.54 13.25 -31.55
N ARG A 316 -21.36 14.48 -31.04
CA ARG A 316 -21.14 15.68 -31.87
C ARG A 316 -19.66 15.94 -32.16
N ALA A 317 -18.76 15.10 -31.65
CA ALA A 317 -17.30 15.29 -31.69
C ALA A 317 -16.82 16.64 -31.13
N VAL A 318 -17.63 17.33 -30.32
CA VAL A 318 -17.29 18.61 -29.69
C VAL A 318 -16.41 18.37 -28.47
N PRO A 319 -15.40 19.22 -28.17
CA PRO A 319 -14.61 19.12 -26.95
C PRO A 319 -15.51 19.12 -25.70
N LEU A 320 -15.17 18.28 -24.71
CA LEU A 320 -15.86 18.25 -23.43
C LEU A 320 -15.49 19.51 -22.64
N ASP A 321 -16.49 20.23 -22.13
CA ASP A 321 -16.25 21.36 -21.24
C ASP A 321 -15.85 20.85 -19.85
N PHE A 322 -14.54 20.64 -19.67
CA PHE A 322 -13.98 20.15 -18.42
C PHE A 322 -14.14 21.13 -17.27
N VAL A 323 -14.27 22.44 -17.52
CA VAL A 323 -14.46 23.42 -16.45
C VAL A 323 -15.84 23.24 -15.85
N MET A 324 -16.87 23.18 -16.70
CA MET A 324 -18.24 22.92 -16.28
C MET A 324 -18.40 21.53 -15.65
N LEU A 325 -17.79 20.50 -16.24
CA LEU A 325 -17.84 19.16 -15.67
C LEU A 325 -17.16 19.12 -14.30
N SER A 326 -15.96 19.70 -14.17
CA SER A 326 -15.23 19.85 -12.91
C SER A 326 -16.07 20.54 -11.83
N GLN A 327 -16.72 21.65 -12.16
CA GLN A 327 -17.57 22.35 -11.20
C GLN A 327 -18.76 21.48 -10.76
N ALA A 328 -19.47 20.87 -11.71
CA ALA A 328 -20.60 19.99 -11.43
C ALA A 328 -20.17 18.76 -10.60
N SER A 329 -18.99 18.20 -10.87
CA SER A 329 -18.42 17.08 -10.10
C SER A 329 -18.20 17.45 -8.64
N TRP A 330 -17.65 18.64 -8.35
CA TRP A 330 -17.45 19.07 -6.97
C TRP A 330 -18.75 19.44 -6.26
N GLU A 331 -19.73 20.01 -6.97
CA GLU A 331 -21.08 20.23 -6.44
C GLU A 331 -21.76 18.90 -6.09
N LEU A 332 -21.60 17.89 -6.95
CA LEU A 332 -22.08 16.53 -6.71
C LEU A 332 -21.43 15.90 -5.49
N ILE A 333 -20.09 16.01 -5.35
CA ILE A 333 -19.33 15.49 -4.20
C ILE A 333 -19.81 16.14 -2.91
N LEU A 334 -19.90 17.48 -2.88
CA LEU A 334 -20.35 18.22 -1.70
C LEU A 334 -21.77 17.85 -1.28
N GLU A 335 -22.66 17.64 -2.25
CA GLU A 335 -24.03 17.22 -1.95
C GLU A 335 -24.10 15.78 -1.44
N ILE A 336 -23.25 14.88 -1.96
CA ILE A 336 -23.18 13.49 -1.49
C ILE A 336 -22.63 13.44 -0.06
N GLU A 337 -21.51 14.13 0.21
CA GLU A 337 -20.87 14.15 1.52
C GLU A 337 -21.68 14.92 2.58
N GLY A 338 -22.40 15.98 2.17
CA GLY A 338 -23.29 16.73 3.06
C GLY A 338 -24.50 15.93 3.55
N ARG A 339 -24.74 14.74 2.99
CA ARG A 339 -25.86 13.86 3.35
C ARG A 339 -25.38 12.68 4.18
N ALA A 340 -25.79 12.65 5.44
CA ALA A 340 -25.50 11.55 6.36
C ALA A 340 -26.15 10.19 6.02
N SER A 341 -26.80 10.02 4.85
CA SER A 341 -27.68 8.87 4.57
C SER A 341 -27.53 8.21 3.19
N LEU A 342 -26.63 8.68 2.32
CA LEU A 342 -26.43 8.02 1.03
C LEU A 342 -25.70 6.69 1.25
N SER A 343 -26.32 5.60 0.81
CA SER A 343 -25.70 4.28 0.91
C SER A 343 -24.54 4.14 -0.08
N SER A 344 -23.57 3.29 0.26
CA SER A 344 -22.46 2.94 -0.65
C SER A 344 -22.95 2.46 -2.02
N LEU A 345 -24.10 1.76 -2.06
CA LEU A 345 -24.73 1.30 -3.29
C LEU A 345 -25.19 2.47 -4.18
N GLU A 346 -25.93 3.42 -3.62
CA GLU A 346 -26.44 4.59 -4.35
C GLU A 346 -25.31 5.48 -4.86
N LEU A 347 -24.26 5.71 -4.05
CA LEU A 347 -23.08 6.44 -4.49
C LEU A 347 -22.38 5.72 -5.64
N THR A 348 -22.19 4.41 -5.52
CA THR A 348 -21.59 3.58 -6.56
C THR A 348 -22.39 3.66 -7.86
N GLU A 349 -23.72 3.68 -7.78
CA GLU A 349 -24.58 3.83 -8.95
C GLU A 349 -24.39 5.18 -9.64
N VAL A 350 -24.42 6.28 -8.89
CA VAL A 350 -24.29 7.63 -9.45
C VAL A 350 -22.90 7.86 -10.02
N VAL A 351 -21.86 7.64 -9.20
CA VAL A 351 -20.47 7.96 -9.56
C VAL A 351 -19.91 6.91 -10.53
N GLY A 352 -20.27 5.63 -10.38
CA GLY A 352 -19.84 4.57 -11.27
C GLY A 352 -20.34 4.75 -12.71
N ARG A 353 -21.57 5.25 -12.91
CA ARG A 353 -22.08 5.62 -14.23
C ARG A 353 -21.28 6.75 -14.87
N LEU A 354 -20.93 7.78 -14.09
CA LEU A 354 -20.12 8.91 -14.55
C LEU A 354 -18.70 8.45 -14.91
N LEU A 355 -18.07 7.64 -14.06
CA LEU A 355 -16.76 7.04 -14.30
C LEU A 355 -16.76 6.22 -15.59
N TYR A 356 -17.72 5.30 -15.74
CA TYR A 356 -17.86 4.48 -16.95
C TYR A 356 -18.05 5.34 -18.20
N ALA A 357 -18.97 6.31 -18.18
CA ALA A 357 -19.24 7.17 -19.32
C ALA A 357 -18.02 8.00 -19.72
N LEU A 358 -17.30 8.56 -18.74
CA LEU A 358 -16.11 9.37 -18.98
C LEU A 358 -14.99 8.56 -19.63
N VAL A 359 -14.67 7.39 -19.08
CA VAL A 359 -13.61 6.50 -19.60
C VAL A 359 -13.99 5.96 -20.98
N MET A 360 -15.20 5.40 -21.13
CA MET A 360 -15.61 4.77 -22.40
C MET A 360 -15.88 5.78 -23.53
N SER A 361 -16.11 7.05 -23.20
CA SER A 361 -16.17 8.13 -24.20
C SER A 361 -14.80 8.54 -24.74
N LYS A 362 -13.70 8.00 -24.20
CA LYS A 362 -12.30 8.40 -24.50
C LYS A 362 -12.04 9.89 -24.24
N ARG A 363 -12.77 10.45 -23.28
CA ARG A 363 -12.61 11.83 -22.79
C ARG A 363 -12.03 11.85 -21.37
N SER A 364 -11.70 10.70 -20.80
CA SER A 364 -10.98 10.63 -19.53
C SER A 364 -9.59 11.26 -19.70
N ARG A 365 -9.14 12.01 -18.69
CA ARG A 365 -7.77 12.56 -18.67
C ARG A 365 -6.71 11.52 -18.35
N VAL A 366 -7.10 10.30 -17.97
CA VAL A 366 -6.18 9.16 -17.91
C VAL A 366 -5.68 8.79 -19.31
N ASP A 367 -6.48 9.09 -20.35
CA ASP A 367 -6.13 8.86 -21.76
C ASP A 367 -5.25 9.98 -22.36
N GLU A 368 -5.11 11.11 -21.67
CA GLU A 368 -4.22 12.18 -22.13
C GLU A 368 -2.77 11.69 -22.01
N PRO A 369 -1.99 11.66 -23.11
CA PRO A 369 -0.57 11.38 -23.00
C PRO A 369 0.06 12.52 -22.19
N THR A 370 0.98 12.21 -21.26
CA THR A 370 1.78 13.18 -20.48
C THR A 370 2.75 14.03 -21.34
N SER A 371 2.39 14.29 -22.60
CA SER A 371 3.06 15.02 -23.69
C SER A 371 3.90 14.18 -24.66
N ALA A 372 3.36 14.09 -25.88
CA ALA A 372 3.96 14.07 -27.22
C ALA A 372 5.07 13.08 -27.66
N ALA A 373 5.82 12.41 -26.77
CA ALA A 373 6.96 11.58 -27.22
C ALA A 373 6.63 10.07 -27.38
N VAL A 374 5.53 9.58 -26.80
CA VAL A 374 5.22 8.15 -26.82
C VAL A 374 3.99 7.91 -27.68
N ARG A 375 4.18 7.82 -29.00
CA ARG A 375 3.37 6.90 -29.80
C ARG A 375 3.83 5.49 -29.45
N ALA A 376 3.54 5.02 -28.24
CA ALA A 376 3.60 3.58 -27.99
C ALA A 376 2.57 2.97 -28.94
N ALA A 377 3.02 1.98 -29.71
CA ALA A 377 2.10 1.09 -30.42
C ALA A 377 1.01 0.63 -29.44
N PRO A 378 -0.24 0.38 -29.91
CA PRO A 378 -1.28 -0.16 -29.04
C PRO A 378 -0.69 -1.31 -28.24
N VAL A 379 -0.64 -1.15 -26.92
CA VAL A 379 -0.12 -2.17 -26.02
C VAL A 379 -0.93 -3.42 -26.33
N ALA A 380 -0.27 -4.42 -26.92
CA ALA A 380 -0.94 -5.65 -27.26
C ALA A 380 -1.55 -6.20 -25.98
N LEU A 381 -2.79 -6.67 -26.04
CA LEU A 381 -3.35 -7.44 -24.94
C LEU A 381 -2.34 -8.56 -24.60
N PRO A 382 -2.08 -8.83 -23.31
CA PRO A 382 -1.04 -9.78 -22.89
C PRO A 382 -1.18 -11.18 -23.49
N LEU A 383 -2.32 -11.49 -24.13
CA LEU A 383 -2.60 -12.74 -24.82
C LEU A 383 -1.68 -13.09 -26.01
N SER A 384 -0.94 -12.13 -26.62
CA SER A 384 -0.13 -12.43 -27.81
C SER A 384 1.38 -12.46 -27.61
N SER A 385 1.92 -12.10 -26.45
CA SER A 385 3.37 -12.07 -26.23
C SER A 385 3.74 -12.38 -24.79
N PHE A 386 4.45 -13.49 -24.62
CA PHE A 386 5.02 -14.05 -23.39
C PHE A 386 3.99 -14.62 -22.41
N GLU A 387 4.29 -15.81 -21.88
CA GLU A 387 3.40 -16.69 -21.13
C GLU A 387 2.76 -15.97 -19.93
N ALA A 388 1.57 -15.40 -20.13
CA ALA A 388 0.68 -14.94 -19.07
C ALA A 388 0.21 -16.16 -18.25
N THR A 389 1.09 -16.67 -17.41
CA THR A 389 0.75 -17.75 -16.48
C THR A 389 -0.39 -17.26 -15.60
N LEU A 390 -1.45 -18.05 -15.50
CA LEU A 390 -2.55 -17.71 -14.61
C LEU A 390 -2.01 -17.53 -13.18
N PRO A 391 -2.62 -16.65 -12.38
CA PRO A 391 -2.29 -16.59 -10.96
C PRO A 391 -2.51 -17.96 -10.30
N SER A 392 -1.79 -18.20 -9.20
CA SER A 392 -1.90 -19.47 -8.49
C SER A 392 -3.32 -19.71 -7.94
N ASP A 393 -3.63 -20.96 -7.63
CA ASP A 393 -4.93 -21.29 -7.02
C ASP A 393 -5.14 -20.58 -5.69
N ALA A 394 -4.09 -20.43 -4.86
CA ALA A 394 -4.19 -19.72 -3.59
C ALA A 394 -4.48 -18.22 -3.81
N GLN A 395 -3.74 -17.58 -4.72
CA GLN A 395 -3.97 -16.17 -5.08
C GLN A 395 -5.39 -15.92 -5.58
N ARG A 396 -5.88 -16.76 -6.50
CA ARG A 396 -7.24 -16.62 -7.06
C ARG A 396 -8.32 -16.83 -6.00
N ARG A 397 -8.14 -17.80 -5.10
CA ARG A 397 -9.07 -18.07 -4.01
C ARG A 397 -9.10 -16.91 -3.01
N LEU A 398 -7.93 -16.41 -2.61
CA LEU A 398 -7.80 -15.29 -1.69
C LEU A 398 -8.44 -14.02 -2.29
N LEU A 399 -8.09 -13.65 -3.53
CA LEU A 399 -8.67 -12.47 -4.19
C LEU A 399 -10.21 -12.56 -4.28
N ASN A 400 -10.74 -13.72 -4.64
CA ASN A 400 -12.19 -13.95 -4.69
C ASN A 400 -12.84 -13.91 -3.30
N GLN A 401 -12.14 -14.36 -2.26
CA GLN A 401 -12.59 -14.28 -0.87
C GLN A 401 -12.66 -12.82 -0.40
N LEU A 402 -11.59 -12.04 -0.61
CA LEU A 402 -11.54 -10.61 -0.29
C LEU A 402 -12.63 -9.84 -1.05
N TYR A 403 -12.76 -10.08 -2.35
CA TYR A 403 -13.82 -9.50 -3.19
C TYR A 403 -15.22 -9.78 -2.64
N LYS A 404 -15.52 -11.04 -2.34
CA LYS A 404 -16.83 -11.43 -1.79
C LYS A 404 -17.09 -10.84 -0.41
N GLY A 405 -16.07 -10.86 0.45
CA GLY A 405 -16.13 -10.30 1.79
C GLY A 405 -16.44 -8.81 1.75
N TYR A 406 -15.72 -8.06 0.90
CA TYR A 406 -15.91 -6.62 0.78
C TYR A 406 -17.28 -6.27 0.19
N CYS A 407 -17.65 -6.88 -0.94
CA CYS A 407 -18.98 -6.69 -1.52
C CYS A 407 -20.11 -7.02 -0.53
N GLY A 408 -19.97 -8.11 0.23
CA GLY A 408 -20.96 -8.52 1.22
C GLY A 408 -21.18 -7.47 2.32
N ARG A 409 -20.13 -6.76 2.75
CA ARG A 409 -20.23 -5.66 3.74
C ARG A 409 -20.87 -4.41 3.16
N LEU A 410 -20.58 -4.12 1.89
CA LEU A 410 -21.10 -2.96 1.19
C LEU A 410 -22.52 -3.18 0.62
N GLY A 411 -23.07 -4.39 0.73
CA GLY A 411 -24.34 -4.77 0.11
C GLY A 411 -24.28 -4.83 -1.42
N LEU A 412 -23.08 -4.95 -2.00
CA LEU A 412 -22.85 -5.03 -3.44
C LEU A 412 -23.01 -6.48 -3.93
N LYS A 413 -23.44 -6.64 -5.18
CA LYS A 413 -23.49 -7.95 -5.83
C LYS A 413 -22.08 -8.46 -6.13
N THR A 414 -21.92 -9.77 -6.12
CA THR A 414 -20.67 -10.44 -6.50
C THR A 414 -20.86 -11.25 -7.77
N SER A 415 -19.90 -11.16 -8.69
CA SER A 415 -19.83 -11.97 -9.90
C SER A 415 -18.47 -12.68 -9.98
N PRO A 416 -18.34 -13.88 -9.37
CA PRO A 416 -17.12 -14.68 -9.47
C PRO A 416 -16.81 -15.09 -10.92
N THR A 417 -17.83 -15.18 -11.78
CA THR A 417 -17.65 -15.47 -13.22
C THR A 417 -17.00 -14.30 -13.93
N THR A 418 -17.43 -13.06 -13.68
CA THR A 418 -16.78 -11.86 -14.25
C THR A 418 -15.32 -11.79 -13.76
N LEU A 419 -15.07 -12.01 -12.46
CA LEU A 419 -13.71 -12.03 -11.91
C LEU A 419 -12.82 -13.09 -12.59
N HIS A 420 -13.37 -14.29 -12.85
CA HIS A 420 -12.68 -15.33 -13.60
C HIS A 420 -12.38 -14.92 -15.05
N CYS A 421 -13.33 -14.26 -15.73
CA CYS A 421 -13.12 -13.74 -17.09
C CYS A 421 -12.02 -12.66 -17.11
N ILE A 422 -11.96 -11.79 -16.10
CA ILE A 422 -10.87 -10.82 -15.93
C ILE A 422 -9.53 -11.56 -15.77
N ALA A 423 -9.46 -12.54 -14.86
CA ALA A 423 -8.28 -13.37 -14.64
C ALA A 423 -7.79 -14.09 -15.92
N LYS A 424 -8.72 -14.57 -16.73
CA LYS A 424 -8.41 -15.19 -18.02
C LYS A 424 -7.90 -14.19 -19.06
N THR A 425 -8.37 -12.95 -19.00
CA THR A 425 -8.03 -11.90 -19.98
C THR A 425 -6.67 -11.26 -19.68
N PHE A 426 -6.38 -11.01 -18.40
CA PHE A 426 -5.21 -10.24 -17.98
C PHE A 426 -4.17 -11.07 -17.19
N GLY A 427 -4.37 -12.37 -17.00
CA GLY A 427 -3.39 -13.24 -16.34
C GLY A 427 -3.01 -12.77 -14.94
N ARG A 428 -1.70 -12.71 -14.65
CA ARG A 428 -1.16 -12.30 -13.34
C ARG A 428 -1.52 -10.88 -12.95
N CYS A 429 -1.64 -9.95 -13.90
CA CYS A 429 -2.05 -8.58 -13.59
C CYS A 429 -3.43 -8.51 -12.92
N THR A 430 -4.27 -9.54 -13.00
CA THR A 430 -5.54 -9.54 -12.26
C THR A 430 -5.35 -9.57 -10.74
N ILE A 431 -4.19 -9.99 -10.24
CA ILE A 431 -3.83 -9.96 -8.82
C ILE A 431 -3.45 -8.53 -8.41
N ASP A 432 -4.39 -7.62 -8.61
CA ASP A 432 -4.28 -6.21 -8.27
C ASP A 432 -5.64 -5.73 -7.76
N THR A 433 -5.61 -4.68 -6.95
CA THR A 433 -6.81 -4.08 -6.37
C THR A 433 -7.61 -3.28 -7.39
N PHE A 434 -6.97 -2.67 -8.40
CA PHE A 434 -7.68 -1.84 -9.38
C PHE A 434 -8.72 -2.60 -10.20
N PRO A 435 -8.40 -3.73 -10.87
CA PRO A 435 -9.38 -4.49 -11.66
C PRO A 435 -10.56 -4.98 -10.83
N VAL A 436 -10.30 -5.37 -9.57
CA VAL A 436 -11.35 -5.82 -8.65
C VAL A 436 -12.20 -4.65 -8.17
N THR A 437 -11.61 -3.49 -7.89
CA THR A 437 -12.36 -2.28 -7.55
C THR A 437 -13.25 -1.83 -8.70
N ALA A 438 -12.71 -1.81 -9.93
CA ALA A 438 -13.49 -1.52 -11.14
C ALA A 438 -14.63 -2.52 -11.34
N LEU A 439 -14.40 -3.82 -11.08
CA LEU A 439 -15.46 -4.82 -11.06
C LEU A 439 -16.54 -4.47 -10.03
N MET A 440 -16.16 -4.19 -8.79
CA MET A 440 -17.10 -3.84 -7.70
C MET A 440 -17.96 -2.61 -8.03
N VAL A 441 -17.37 -1.61 -8.69
CA VAL A 441 -18.08 -0.40 -9.13
C VAL A 441 -19.03 -0.68 -10.29
N LEU A 442 -18.62 -1.50 -11.27
CA LEU A 442 -19.29 -1.60 -12.57
C LEU A 442 -20.21 -2.82 -12.74
N ASP A 443 -20.00 -3.92 -12.03
CA ASP A 443 -20.73 -5.19 -12.23
C ASP A 443 -22.24 -5.04 -12.04
N GLN A 444 -22.65 -4.08 -11.22
CA GLN A 444 -24.06 -3.79 -10.97
C GLN A 444 -24.69 -2.85 -12.00
N LEU A 445 -23.87 -2.16 -12.79
CA LEU A 445 -24.28 -1.08 -13.68
C LEU A 445 -24.26 -1.50 -15.15
N VAL A 446 -23.34 -2.39 -15.51
CA VAL A 446 -23.12 -2.81 -16.90
C VAL A 446 -22.89 -4.32 -16.99
N SER A 447 -23.13 -4.90 -18.17
CA SER A 447 -22.89 -6.32 -18.41
C SER A 447 -21.41 -6.69 -18.31
N GLU A 448 -21.09 -7.95 -18.00
CA GLU A 448 -19.73 -8.53 -17.99
C GLU A 448 -18.86 -8.08 -19.18
N LYS A 449 -19.38 -8.15 -20.41
CA LYS A 449 -18.66 -7.73 -21.63
C LYS A 449 -18.23 -6.25 -21.60
N LYS A 450 -19.04 -5.39 -21.00
CA LYS A 450 -18.76 -3.95 -20.87
C LYS A 450 -17.75 -3.68 -19.75
N VAL A 451 -17.78 -4.45 -18.66
CA VAL A 451 -16.73 -4.40 -17.62
C VAL A 451 -15.37 -4.77 -18.22
N LEU A 452 -15.31 -5.87 -19.00
CA LEU A 452 -14.09 -6.26 -19.70
C LEU A 452 -13.63 -5.19 -20.70
N ALA A 453 -14.55 -4.63 -21.49
CA ALA A 453 -14.21 -3.55 -22.42
C ALA A 453 -13.66 -2.30 -21.71
N PHE A 454 -14.20 -1.96 -20.54
CA PHE A 454 -13.68 -0.88 -19.70
C PHE A 454 -12.25 -1.16 -19.25
N LEU A 455 -11.98 -2.35 -18.71
CA LEU A 455 -10.64 -2.73 -18.26
C LEU A 455 -9.62 -2.79 -19.41
N VAL A 456 -10.04 -3.29 -20.58
CA VAL A 456 -9.20 -3.31 -21.79
C VAL A 456 -8.86 -1.89 -22.25
N HIS A 457 -9.83 -0.97 -22.17
CA HIS A 457 -9.58 0.44 -22.48
C HIS A 457 -8.61 1.07 -21.48
N CYS A 458 -8.82 0.85 -20.18
CA CYS A 458 -7.87 1.29 -19.14
C CYS A 458 -6.47 0.71 -19.34
N TRP A 459 -6.36 -0.57 -19.72
CA TRP A 459 -5.08 -1.22 -20.03
C TRP A 459 -4.33 -0.55 -21.18
N SER A 460 -5.08 -0.12 -22.20
CA SER A 460 -4.54 0.53 -23.40
C SER A 460 -4.24 2.01 -23.17
N SER A 461 -4.62 2.56 -22.02
CA SER A 461 -4.47 3.97 -21.69
C SER A 461 -3.04 4.28 -21.21
N PRO A 462 -2.45 5.44 -21.56
CA PRO A 462 -1.13 5.84 -21.06
C PRO A 462 -1.05 5.88 -19.52
N GLY A 463 -2.17 6.20 -18.86
CA GLY A 463 -2.25 6.22 -17.41
C GLY A 463 -2.42 4.85 -16.73
N CYS A 464 -2.44 3.75 -17.49
CA CYS A 464 -2.71 2.39 -16.96
C CYS A 464 -1.83 2.05 -15.75
N ALA A 465 -0.52 2.20 -15.90
CA ALA A 465 0.43 1.77 -14.88
C ALA A 465 0.41 2.61 -13.59
N PHE A 466 -0.28 3.77 -13.60
CA PHE A 466 -0.56 4.58 -12.40
C PHE A 466 -1.85 4.17 -11.68
N LEU A 467 -2.76 3.48 -12.36
CA LEU A 467 -3.99 2.94 -11.79
C LEU A 467 -3.83 1.47 -11.42
N TRP A 468 -3.05 0.74 -12.21
CA TRP A 468 -2.90 -0.70 -12.17
C TRP A 468 -1.41 -1.05 -12.08
N PRO A 469 -0.80 -0.95 -10.89
CA PRO A 469 0.64 -1.05 -10.70
C PRO A 469 1.25 -2.37 -11.19
N SER A 470 0.49 -3.47 -11.12
CA SER A 470 0.94 -4.78 -11.62
C SER A 470 1.22 -4.80 -13.13
N THR A 471 0.75 -3.80 -13.90
CA THR A 471 1.08 -3.68 -15.32
C THR A 471 2.44 -3.02 -15.54
N ALA A 472 2.96 -2.26 -14.57
CA ALA A 472 4.24 -1.57 -14.73
C ALA A 472 5.39 -2.57 -14.94
N THR A 473 5.37 -3.68 -14.20
CA THR A 473 6.32 -4.79 -14.34
C THR A 473 6.22 -5.50 -15.70
N GLU A 474 5.03 -5.52 -16.33
CA GLU A 474 4.81 -6.20 -17.61
C GLU A 474 4.98 -5.28 -18.84
N LEU A 475 4.65 -3.99 -18.71
CA LEU A 475 4.60 -3.03 -19.82
C LEU A 475 5.86 -2.17 -19.93
N VAL A 476 6.47 -1.82 -18.80
CA VAL A 476 7.64 -0.94 -18.74
C VAL A 476 8.87 -1.81 -18.58
N GLY A 477 9.30 -2.43 -19.68
CA GLY A 477 10.55 -3.17 -19.73
C GLY A 477 11.72 -2.27 -19.34
N GLY A 478 12.16 -2.37 -18.08
CA GLY A 478 13.45 -1.86 -17.62
C GLY A 478 13.53 -0.40 -17.18
N ASP A 479 12.42 0.30 -16.91
CA ASP A 479 12.52 1.57 -16.14
C ASP A 479 12.51 1.23 -14.64
N ASP A 480 13.58 1.56 -13.94
CA ASP A 480 13.80 1.18 -12.53
C ASP A 480 12.92 2.01 -11.55
N CYS A 481 12.27 3.09 -12.03
CA CYS A 481 11.36 3.92 -11.25
C CYS A 481 9.89 3.67 -11.63
N SER A 482 9.16 3.00 -10.75
CA SER A 482 7.75 2.67 -10.97
C SER A 482 6.89 3.96 -11.08
N PRO A 483 5.80 3.93 -11.86
CA PRO A 483 4.88 5.07 -11.95
C PRO A 483 4.38 5.57 -10.60
N LEU A 484 4.12 4.67 -9.64
CA LEU A 484 3.72 5.06 -8.29
C LEU A 484 4.86 5.72 -7.49
N GLN A 485 6.11 5.33 -7.71
CA GLN A 485 7.26 6.04 -7.11
C GLN A 485 7.35 7.47 -7.62
N ARG A 486 7.07 7.71 -8.92
CA ARG A 486 6.99 9.07 -9.46
C ARG A 486 5.88 9.90 -8.81
N VAL A 487 4.71 9.29 -8.57
CA VAL A 487 3.62 9.95 -7.81
C VAL A 487 4.08 10.28 -6.39
N ALA A 488 4.72 9.32 -5.71
CA ALA A 488 5.22 9.50 -4.36
C ALA A 488 6.29 10.62 -4.26
N SER A 489 7.25 10.66 -5.19
CA SER A 489 8.22 11.75 -5.26
C SER A 489 7.57 13.10 -5.57
N ALA A 490 6.54 13.14 -6.42
CA ALA A 490 5.79 14.37 -6.69
C ALA A 490 5.00 14.86 -5.46
N VAL A 491 4.50 13.94 -4.62
CA VAL A 491 3.87 14.29 -3.33
C VAL A 491 4.90 14.91 -2.39
N GLU A 492 6.07 14.30 -2.22
CA GLU A 492 7.15 14.87 -1.39
C GLU A 492 7.53 16.27 -1.88
N PHE A 493 7.75 16.45 -3.18
CA PHE A 493 8.04 17.75 -3.79
C PHE A 493 6.98 18.81 -3.45
N VAL A 494 5.69 18.49 -3.58
CA VAL A 494 4.63 19.45 -3.25
C VAL A 494 4.61 19.75 -1.75
N LEU A 495 4.76 18.74 -0.89
CA LEU A 495 4.77 18.91 0.57
C LEU A 495 5.96 19.75 1.05
N GLU A 496 7.15 19.58 0.46
CA GLU A 496 8.34 20.39 0.78
C GLU A 496 8.09 21.89 0.55
N HIS A 497 7.30 22.24 -0.47
CA HIS A 497 6.97 23.64 -0.77
C HIS A 497 5.79 24.16 0.06
N GLU A 498 4.86 23.29 0.41
CA GLU A 498 3.58 23.65 1.03
C GLU A 498 3.61 23.65 2.56
N ASP A 499 4.27 22.66 3.14
CA ASP A 499 4.35 22.45 4.58
C ASP A 499 5.53 21.49 4.88
N PRO A 500 6.79 21.98 4.80
CA PRO A 500 7.96 21.13 5.06
C PRO A 500 7.93 20.51 6.46
N GLN A 501 7.31 21.19 7.43
CA GLN A 501 7.15 20.66 8.78
C GLN A 501 6.33 19.38 8.81
N CYS A 502 5.39 19.19 7.88
CA CYS A 502 4.59 17.97 7.79
C CYS A 502 5.44 16.75 7.41
N ILE A 503 6.51 16.94 6.64
CA ILE A 503 7.45 15.85 6.32
C ILE A 503 8.27 15.51 7.55
N ASP A 504 8.87 16.53 8.19
CA ASP A 504 9.65 16.36 9.42
C ASP A 504 8.82 15.70 10.54
N GLN A 505 7.52 16.00 10.61
CA GLN A 505 6.59 15.48 11.61
C GLN A 505 5.98 14.11 11.25
N CYS A 506 6.17 13.59 10.02
CA CYS A 506 5.68 12.25 9.67
C CYS A 506 6.36 11.23 10.59
N HIS A 507 7.62 11.44 10.99
CA HIS A 507 8.48 10.40 11.59
C HIS A 507 8.49 9.09 10.77
N CYS A 508 8.09 9.19 9.49
CA CYS A 508 7.89 8.12 8.54
C CYS A 508 8.31 8.56 7.15
N SER A 509 8.66 7.59 6.29
CA SER A 509 8.84 7.87 4.88
C SER A 509 7.48 8.13 4.22
N VAL A 510 7.22 9.40 3.84
CA VAL A 510 6.03 9.78 3.05
C VAL A 510 5.97 8.93 1.78
N LEU A 511 7.11 8.78 1.08
CA LEU A 511 7.21 7.91 -0.08
C LEU A 511 6.68 6.49 0.17
N ALA A 512 7.09 5.85 1.27
CA ALA A 512 6.61 4.50 1.62
C ALA A 512 5.09 4.46 1.88
N LEU A 513 4.53 5.49 2.52
CA LEU A 513 3.08 5.61 2.75
C LEU A 513 2.31 5.78 1.43
N VAL A 514 2.77 6.68 0.55
CA VAL A 514 2.11 6.92 -0.73
C VAL A 514 2.09 5.65 -1.58
N LEU A 515 3.23 4.97 -1.70
CA LEU A 515 3.31 3.71 -2.43
C LEU A 515 2.32 2.69 -1.88
N ARG A 516 2.25 2.59 -0.55
CA ARG A 516 1.36 1.65 0.12
C ARG A 516 -0.11 1.97 -0.10
N TRP A 517 -0.52 3.22 -0.04
CA TRP A 517 -1.92 3.58 -0.27
C TRP A 517 -2.33 3.36 -1.73
N LEU A 518 -1.48 3.77 -2.68
CA LEU A 518 -1.78 3.69 -4.11
C LEU A 518 -1.68 2.26 -4.65
N SER A 519 -0.76 1.43 -4.16
CA SER A 519 -0.58 0.04 -4.61
C SER A 519 -1.81 -0.85 -4.40
N GLN A 520 -2.68 -0.46 -3.47
CA GLN A 520 -3.89 -1.19 -3.12
C GLN A 520 -5.17 -0.36 -3.32
N CYS A 521 -5.13 0.68 -4.16
CA CYS A 521 -6.28 1.55 -4.44
C CYS A 521 -6.98 2.05 -3.17
N PHE A 522 -6.20 2.38 -2.13
CA PHE A 522 -6.68 2.75 -0.79
C PHE A 522 -7.54 1.70 -0.06
N TRP A 523 -7.59 0.44 -0.51
CA TRP A 523 -8.17 -0.63 0.30
C TRP A 523 -7.45 -0.70 1.64
N ASN A 524 -8.20 -0.92 2.71
CA ASN A 524 -7.74 -0.83 4.11
C ASN A 524 -7.55 0.59 4.67
N TYR A 525 -7.68 1.65 3.86
CA TYR A 525 -7.45 3.03 4.29
C TYR A 525 -8.65 3.94 4.12
N PHE A 526 -9.22 3.99 2.91
CA PHE A 526 -10.44 4.75 2.66
C PHE A 526 -11.67 3.88 2.83
N ASP A 527 -12.75 4.51 3.28
CA ASP A 527 -14.10 3.97 3.14
C ASP A 527 -14.45 3.85 1.66
N TRP A 528 -15.41 2.99 1.35
CA TRP A 528 -15.74 2.68 -0.04
C TRP A 528 -16.10 3.93 -0.85
N ASN A 529 -16.82 4.88 -0.24
CA ASN A 529 -17.24 6.10 -0.88
C ASN A 529 -16.04 6.92 -1.39
N ASN A 530 -15.02 7.09 -0.55
CA ASN A 530 -13.80 7.78 -0.94
C ASN A 530 -12.99 7.01 -2.01
N ILE A 531 -13.00 5.67 -2.00
CA ILE A 531 -12.37 4.88 -3.08
C ILE A 531 -13.04 5.16 -4.43
N VAL A 532 -14.37 5.16 -4.48
CA VAL A 532 -15.12 5.43 -5.72
C VAL A 532 -14.90 6.86 -6.20
N LEU A 533 -14.90 7.84 -5.28
CA LEU A 533 -14.60 9.24 -5.60
C LEU A 533 -13.16 9.44 -6.07
N TYR A 534 -12.18 8.77 -5.45
CA TYR A 534 -10.78 8.79 -5.87
C TYR A 534 -10.62 8.31 -7.31
N LEU A 535 -11.23 7.18 -7.69
CA LEU A 535 -11.18 6.68 -9.06
C LEU A 535 -11.85 7.64 -10.05
N TYR A 536 -12.99 8.21 -9.67
CA TYR A 536 -13.69 9.20 -10.49
C TYR A 536 -12.88 10.49 -10.70
N LEU A 537 -12.30 11.04 -9.64
CA LEU A 537 -11.43 12.22 -9.72
C LEU A 537 -10.18 11.93 -10.56
N THR A 538 -9.61 10.72 -10.43
CA THR A 538 -8.48 10.30 -11.26
C THR A 538 -8.85 10.20 -12.74
N ALA A 539 -10.03 9.70 -13.07
CA ALA A 539 -10.55 9.72 -14.45
C ALA A 539 -10.80 11.15 -14.97
N LEU A 540 -11.32 12.03 -14.11
CA LEU A 540 -11.70 13.41 -14.46
C LEU A 540 -10.48 14.32 -14.68
N TYR A 541 -9.51 14.25 -13.78
CA TYR A 541 -8.36 15.16 -13.74
C TYR A 541 -7.06 14.53 -14.25
N GLY A 542 -7.01 13.22 -14.43
CA GLY A 542 -5.84 12.48 -14.87
C GLY A 542 -5.03 11.95 -13.69
N VAL A 543 -3.95 11.22 -13.99
CA VAL A 543 -3.11 10.54 -13.00
C VAL A 543 -2.42 11.50 -12.02
N GLU A 544 -2.21 12.76 -12.42
CA GLU A 544 -1.64 13.80 -11.57
C GLU A 544 -2.52 14.13 -10.36
N SER A 545 -3.83 13.92 -10.47
CA SER A 545 -4.74 14.17 -9.35
C SER A 545 -4.44 13.29 -8.14
N GLN A 546 -3.84 12.11 -8.36
CA GLN A 546 -3.39 11.24 -7.28
C GLN A 546 -2.40 11.97 -6.35
N VAL A 547 -1.51 12.81 -6.89
CA VAL A 547 -0.58 13.64 -6.10
C VAL A 547 -1.36 14.57 -5.17
N TYR A 548 -2.32 15.32 -5.71
CA TYR A 548 -3.08 16.30 -4.92
C TYR A 548 -4.02 15.64 -3.91
N VAL A 549 -4.61 14.49 -4.24
CA VAL A 549 -5.39 13.69 -3.28
C VAL A 549 -4.49 13.24 -2.13
N VAL A 550 -3.31 12.70 -2.41
CA VAL A 550 -2.41 12.21 -1.37
C VAL A 550 -1.86 13.37 -0.53
N VAL A 551 -1.54 14.53 -1.12
CA VAL A 551 -1.17 15.73 -0.34
C VAL A 551 -2.29 16.15 0.61
N ALA A 552 -3.55 16.11 0.16
CA ALA A 552 -4.70 16.38 1.03
C ALA A 552 -4.84 15.33 2.15
N VAL A 553 -4.60 14.06 1.86
CA VAL A 553 -4.57 12.98 2.88
C VAL A 553 -3.48 13.23 3.91
N VAL A 554 -2.27 13.56 3.49
CA VAL A 554 -1.16 13.83 4.41
C VAL A 554 -1.48 15.03 5.29
N LYS A 555 -2.03 16.12 4.72
CA LYS A 555 -2.49 17.29 5.48
C LYS A 555 -3.64 16.98 6.45
N HIS A 556 -4.52 16.05 6.09
CA HIS A 556 -5.58 15.55 6.99
C HIS A 556 -5.00 14.79 8.19
N LEU A 557 -3.94 14.02 7.96
CA LEU A 557 -3.29 13.22 8.98
C LEU A 557 -2.31 14.02 9.85
N THR A 558 -1.94 15.25 9.50
CA THR A 558 -0.94 16.05 10.25
C THR A 558 -1.25 16.17 11.75
N THR A 559 -2.50 16.40 12.14
CA THR A 559 -2.85 16.50 13.57
C THR A 559 -2.75 15.14 14.29
N PRO A 560 -3.39 14.05 13.78
CA PRO A 560 -3.16 12.71 14.33
C PRO A 560 -1.67 12.30 14.39
N LEU A 561 -0.88 12.68 13.37
CA LEU A 561 0.56 12.42 13.32
C LEU A 561 1.31 13.11 14.47
N LYS A 562 1.01 14.38 14.74
CA LYS A 562 1.59 15.12 15.88
C LYS A 562 1.24 14.50 17.22
N GLU A 563 0.01 14.00 17.36
CA GLU A 563 -0.42 13.32 18.59
C GLU A 563 0.31 11.98 18.77
N LEU A 564 0.48 11.21 17.70
CA LEU A 564 1.26 9.96 17.73
C LEU A 564 2.73 10.24 18.04
N SER A 565 3.33 11.24 17.38
CA SER A 565 4.69 11.71 17.64
C SER A 565 4.89 12.15 19.08
N SER A 566 3.95 12.88 19.67
CA SER A 566 4.09 13.29 21.08
C SER A 566 3.89 12.12 22.06
N LYS A 567 3.13 11.09 21.67
CA LYS A 567 2.90 9.90 22.48
C LYS A 567 4.08 8.93 22.47
N TYR A 568 4.74 8.76 21.32
CA TYR A 568 5.87 7.84 21.17
C TYR A 568 7.16 8.65 21.07
N ASN A 569 8.11 8.45 21.98
CA ASN A 569 9.42 9.13 21.93
C ASN A 569 10.04 9.04 20.52
N ASN A 570 10.76 10.07 20.08
CA ASN A 570 11.39 10.23 18.74
C ASN A 570 12.34 9.08 18.30
N GLU A 571 12.50 8.03 19.08
CA GLU A 571 13.30 6.84 18.77
C GLU A 571 12.46 5.61 18.42
N SER A 572 11.12 5.75 18.33
CA SER A 572 10.20 4.64 18.10
C SER A 572 9.74 4.52 16.65
N ALA A 573 9.72 3.29 16.15
CA ALA A 573 9.13 2.92 14.89
C ALA A 573 7.58 2.80 14.92
N ALA A 574 6.98 2.96 16.10
CA ALA A 574 5.54 2.82 16.33
C ALA A 574 4.65 3.77 15.50
N PRO A 575 5.01 5.05 15.23
CA PRO A 575 4.20 5.95 14.41
C PRO A 575 3.95 5.40 13.00
N PHE A 576 5.00 4.87 12.35
CA PHE A 576 4.87 4.25 11.03
C PHE A 576 3.92 3.04 11.06
N MET A 577 4.11 2.11 12.01
CA MET A 577 3.24 0.95 12.16
C MET A 577 1.77 1.35 12.39
N ASN A 578 1.55 2.37 13.21
CA ASN A 578 0.20 2.87 13.48
C ASN A 578 -0.51 3.36 12.21
N LEU A 579 0.20 4.12 11.37
CA LEU A 579 -0.35 4.71 10.14
C LEU A 579 -0.63 3.68 9.06
N ILE A 580 0.20 2.64 8.96
CA ILE A 580 0.00 1.61 7.94
C ILE A 580 -1.07 0.59 8.34
N GLU A 581 -1.39 0.47 9.62
CA GLU A 581 -2.40 -0.47 10.11
C GLU A 581 -3.79 0.16 10.24
N ARG A 582 -3.84 1.46 10.54
CA ARG A 582 -5.09 2.18 10.77
C ARG A 582 -5.67 2.81 9.51
N PRO A 583 -7.00 2.80 9.40
CA PRO A 583 -7.68 3.45 8.28
C PRO A 583 -7.71 4.97 8.46
N ILE A 584 -7.87 5.70 7.36
CA ILE A 584 -7.89 7.17 7.32
C ILE A 584 -9.30 7.64 7.68
N ALA A 585 -9.56 7.78 8.98
CA ALA A 585 -10.88 8.16 9.49
C ALA A 585 -11.21 9.64 9.19
N GLY A 586 -12.49 9.89 8.85
CA GLY A 586 -13.03 11.24 8.74
C GLY A 586 -12.57 12.05 7.51
N PHE A 587 -11.87 11.45 6.57
CA PHE A 587 -11.47 12.12 5.33
C PHE A 587 -12.69 12.36 4.43
N CYS A 588 -12.86 13.58 3.92
CA CYS A 588 -13.92 13.97 2.98
C CYS A 588 -13.33 14.87 1.90
N PHE A 589 -13.52 14.53 0.62
CA PHE A 589 -12.97 15.29 -0.51
C PHE A 589 -13.46 16.73 -0.55
N GLY A 590 -14.72 16.99 -0.18
CA GLY A 590 -15.33 18.31 -0.17
C GLY A 590 -14.60 19.31 0.72
N GLN A 591 -14.08 18.87 1.87
CA GLN A 591 -13.28 19.71 2.77
C GLN A 591 -11.96 20.14 2.12
N TRP A 592 -11.39 19.27 1.29
CA TRP A 592 -10.10 19.46 0.64
C TRP A 592 -10.20 20.03 -0.78
N ARG A 593 -11.41 20.31 -1.28
CA ARG A 593 -11.66 20.85 -2.64
C ARG A 593 -10.80 22.08 -2.95
N THR A 594 -10.79 23.06 -2.05
CA THR A 594 -10.06 24.32 -2.27
C THR A 594 -8.57 24.09 -2.38
N LEU A 595 -8.01 23.25 -1.49
CA LEU A 595 -6.60 22.87 -1.55
C LEU A 595 -6.30 22.14 -2.86
N PHE A 596 -7.08 21.10 -3.20
CA PHE A 596 -6.90 20.30 -4.41
C PHE A 596 -6.86 21.17 -5.68
N LEU A 597 -7.84 22.06 -5.85
CA LEU A 597 -7.92 22.91 -7.03
C LEU A 597 -6.79 23.95 -7.08
N ARG A 598 -6.37 24.48 -5.93
CA ARG A 598 -5.21 25.39 -5.84
C ARG A 598 -3.92 24.68 -6.23
N LEU A 599 -3.63 23.53 -5.61
CA LEU A 599 -2.42 22.74 -5.89
C LEU A 599 -2.33 22.37 -7.37
N ARG A 600 -3.46 21.97 -7.96
CA ARG A 600 -3.51 21.70 -9.39
C ARG A 600 -3.22 22.94 -10.23
N ASN A 601 -3.73 24.11 -9.87
CA ASN A 601 -3.44 25.32 -10.64
C ASN A 601 -1.97 25.77 -10.50
N GLU A 602 -1.37 25.54 -9.34
CA GLU A 602 -0.01 26.00 -9.02
C GLU A 602 1.09 25.04 -9.49
N TYR A 603 0.91 23.73 -9.30
CA TYR A 603 1.96 22.71 -9.48
C TYR A 603 1.75 21.78 -10.67
N HIS A 604 0.73 21.99 -11.52
CA HIS A 604 0.40 21.06 -12.62
C HIS A 604 1.57 20.83 -13.57
N ASN A 605 2.34 21.87 -13.92
CA ASN A 605 3.43 21.73 -14.90
C ASN A 605 4.59 20.88 -14.37
N GLU A 606 4.96 21.10 -13.11
CA GLU A 606 6.03 20.42 -12.39
C GLU A 606 5.64 18.97 -12.14
N VAL A 607 4.42 18.73 -11.63
CA VAL A 607 3.91 17.38 -11.41
C VAL A 607 3.82 16.62 -12.74
N ALA A 608 3.27 17.22 -13.80
CA ALA A 608 3.24 16.62 -15.13
C ALA A 608 4.63 16.23 -15.61
N GLN A 609 5.65 17.05 -15.32
CA GLN A 609 7.04 16.76 -15.66
C GLN A 609 7.61 15.59 -14.88
N MET A 610 7.36 15.50 -13.58
CA MET A 610 7.82 14.39 -12.74
C MET A 610 7.15 13.06 -13.10
N LEU A 611 5.90 13.10 -13.54
CA LEU A 611 5.16 11.90 -13.96
C LEU A 611 5.51 11.44 -15.38
N ARG A 612 6.28 12.19 -16.17
CA ARG A 612 6.79 11.72 -17.47
C ARG A 612 7.90 10.67 -17.29
N SER A 613 7.97 9.69 -18.20
CA SER A 613 9.18 8.86 -18.34
C SER A 613 10.33 9.75 -18.83
N ALA A 614 11.56 9.51 -18.36
CA ALA A 614 12.73 10.26 -18.82
C ALA A 614 12.82 10.22 -20.37
N PRO A 615 13.19 11.32 -21.04
CA PRO A 615 13.39 11.29 -22.49
C PRO A 615 14.53 10.32 -22.82
N GLU A 616 14.34 9.47 -23.83
CA GLU A 616 15.43 8.66 -24.38
C GLU A 616 16.64 9.55 -24.68
N PRO A 617 17.88 9.11 -24.39
CA PRO A 617 19.05 9.84 -24.81
C PRO A 617 19.04 9.92 -26.33
N THR A 618 18.83 11.13 -26.86
CA THR A 618 18.98 11.47 -28.28
C THR A 618 20.23 10.78 -28.84
N GLU A 619 20.11 10.19 -30.03
CA GLU A 619 21.11 9.44 -30.82
C GLU A 619 22.51 10.09 -30.99
N ALA A 620 22.75 11.27 -30.42
CA ALA A 620 24.03 11.97 -30.41
C ALA A 620 25.06 11.47 -29.37
N GLN A 621 24.72 10.50 -28.51
CA GLN A 621 25.63 9.97 -27.47
C GLN A 621 25.97 8.48 -27.63
N ARG A 622 26.12 7.96 -28.85
CA ARG A 622 26.91 6.73 -29.04
C ARG A 622 28.40 7.09 -29.10
N PRO A 623 29.24 6.64 -28.15
CA PRO A 623 30.68 6.74 -28.32
C PRO A 623 31.09 5.88 -29.53
N ARG A 624 31.95 6.46 -30.39
CA ARG A 624 32.63 5.73 -31.48
C ARG A 624 33.69 4.79 -30.92
#